data_AF-A0A562WRQ8-F1
#
_entry.id   AF-A0A562WRQ8-F1
#
_cell.length_a   1.000
_cell.length_b   1.000
_cell.length_c   1.000
_cell.angle_alpha   90.00
_cell.angle_beta   90.00
_cell.angle_gamma   90.00
#
_symmetry.space_group_name_H-M   'P 1'
#
loop_
_entity.id
_entity.type
_entity.pdbx_description
1 polymer ?
#
loop_
_entity_poly.entity_id
_entity_poly.type
_entity_poly.pdbx_seq_one_letter_code
_entity_poly.pdbx_strand_id
1 'polypeptide(L)'
;MLLVGILVVPVAACVTGRGTGGAEHHGRSLVGMDRQAVCVECHTFEKARHHPSHVPYPPSGSEQRYTPVRQLAARGIDVQNGELTCLTCHDLRNREPWHLPVGMTRSSLCLACHQI
;
A
#
# COMPACT_ATOMS: atom_id res chain seq x y z
N MET A 1 29.98 34.35 -35.05
CA MET A 1 29.28 34.56 -33.77
C MET A 1 28.05 33.66 -33.77
N LEU A 2 28.14 32.48 -33.18
CA LEU A 2 27.04 31.49 -33.12
C LEU A 2 26.14 31.83 -31.92
N LEU A 3 24.87 32.16 -32.19
CA LEU A 3 23.83 32.29 -31.17
C LEU A 3 23.30 30.89 -30.83
N VAL A 4 23.77 30.31 -29.72
CA VAL A 4 23.15 29.12 -29.13
C VAL A 4 21.97 29.58 -28.30
N GLY A 5 20.77 29.49 -28.87
CA GLY A 5 19.52 29.73 -28.16
C GLY A 5 19.29 28.61 -27.13
N ILE A 6 19.43 28.94 -25.85
CA ILE A 6 19.01 28.07 -24.75
C ILE A 6 17.48 28.08 -24.75
N LEU A 7 16.89 26.99 -25.22
CA LEU A 7 15.46 26.72 -25.10
C LEU A 7 15.15 26.50 -23.62
N VAL A 8 14.67 27.55 -22.94
CA VAL A 8 14.13 27.44 -21.59
C VAL A 8 12.76 26.76 -21.71
N VAL A 9 12.72 25.44 -21.45
CA VAL A 9 11.46 24.71 -21.37
C VAL A 9 10.77 25.12 -20.05
N PRO A 10 9.55 25.69 -20.08
CA PRO A 10 8.86 26.08 -18.86
C PRO A 10 8.46 24.83 -18.07
N VAL A 11 8.84 24.79 -16.79
CA VAL A 11 8.36 23.83 -15.78
C VAL A 11 6.90 24.17 -15.43
N ALA A 12 6.01 24.12 -16.40
CA ALA A 12 4.56 24.33 -16.20
C ALA A 12 3.81 24.05 -17.51
N ALA A 13 3.71 22.79 -17.91
CA ALA A 13 2.69 22.39 -18.88
C ALA A 13 2.21 20.99 -18.52
N CYS A 14 1.29 20.98 -17.55
CA CYS A 14 0.29 19.97 -17.28
C CYS A 14 0.68 18.56 -17.76
N VAL A 15 1.20 17.75 -16.83
CA VAL A 15 1.09 16.30 -16.94
C VAL A 15 -0.41 15.99 -16.98
N THR A 16 -1.00 16.06 -18.17
CA THR A 16 -2.18 15.29 -18.59
C THR A 16 -1.78 13.82 -18.78
N GLY A 17 -0.86 13.35 -17.92
CA GLY A 17 -0.67 11.96 -17.64
C GLY A 17 -1.97 11.51 -17.03
N ARG A 18 -2.82 10.93 -17.87
CA ARG A 18 -3.75 9.87 -17.50
C ARG A 18 -2.89 8.78 -16.86
N GLY A 19 -2.47 9.01 -15.61
CA GLY A 19 -1.86 8.06 -14.73
C GLY A 19 -2.97 7.12 -14.33
N THR A 20 -3.08 6.02 -15.05
CA THR A 20 -3.93 4.88 -14.72
C THR A 20 -3.50 4.32 -13.37
N GLY A 21 -4.00 4.87 -12.28
CA GLY A 21 -3.56 4.44 -10.95
C GLY A 21 -4.06 5.30 -9.80
N GLY A 22 -5.32 5.74 -9.85
CA GLY A 22 -5.99 6.29 -8.67
C GLY A 22 -7.08 5.33 -8.21
N ALA A 23 -7.04 4.92 -6.95
CA ALA A 23 -8.19 4.26 -6.33
C ALA A 23 -9.11 5.35 -5.77
N GLU A 24 -10.41 5.21 -6.02
CA GLU A 24 -11.41 6.01 -5.33
C GLU A 24 -11.62 5.44 -3.93
N HIS A 25 -11.43 6.28 -2.92
CA HIS A 25 -11.56 5.93 -1.50
C HIS A 25 -12.46 6.96 -0.83
N HIS A 26 -13.64 6.56 -0.33
CA HIS A 26 -14.71 7.45 0.14
C HIS A 26 -15.04 8.63 -0.80
N GLY A 27 -15.04 8.39 -2.12
CA GLY A 27 -15.31 9.42 -3.13
C GLY A 27 -14.16 10.41 -3.35
N ARG A 28 -12.97 10.15 -2.79
CA ARG A 28 -11.75 10.90 -3.08
C ARG A 28 -10.82 10.06 -3.95
N SER A 29 -10.27 10.67 -5.00
CA SER A 29 -9.22 10.04 -5.78
C SER A 29 -7.88 10.13 -5.03
N LEU A 30 -7.32 8.98 -4.66
CA LEU A 30 -5.99 8.92 -4.06
C LEU A 30 -4.95 8.78 -5.17
N VAL A 31 -4.00 9.71 -5.25
CA VAL A 31 -2.88 9.68 -6.21
C VAL A 31 -1.62 9.15 -5.50
N GLY A 32 -1.05 8.05 -6.00
CA GLY A 32 0.06 7.36 -5.34
C GLY A 32 -0.43 6.28 -4.38
N MET A 33 -1.07 5.25 -4.94
CA MET A 33 -1.62 4.08 -4.21
C MET A 33 -0.54 3.25 -3.48
N ASP A 34 0.72 3.62 -3.59
CA ASP A 34 1.90 3.08 -2.92
C ASP A 34 2.31 3.89 -1.67
N ARG A 35 1.64 5.01 -1.38
CA ARG A 35 2.04 5.90 -0.28
C ARG A 35 1.19 5.67 0.96
N GLN A 36 1.70 4.81 1.84
CA GLN A 36 1.23 4.60 3.21
C GLN A 36 0.90 5.90 3.97
N ALA A 37 1.66 6.98 3.73
CA ALA A 37 1.46 8.29 4.38
C ALA A 37 0.06 8.89 4.15
N VAL A 38 -0.57 8.61 3.00
CA VAL A 38 -1.89 9.16 2.66
C VAL A 38 -2.99 8.58 3.56
N CYS A 39 -2.81 7.36 4.06
CA CYS A 39 -3.80 6.71 4.92
C CYS A 39 -4.00 7.50 6.23
N VAL A 40 -2.91 7.95 6.85
CA VAL A 40 -2.94 8.59 8.18
C VAL A 40 -3.35 10.06 8.16
N GLU A 41 -3.47 10.68 6.99
CA GLU A 41 -4.05 12.02 6.84
C GLU A 41 -5.53 12.03 7.27
N CYS A 42 -6.25 10.93 7.02
CA CYS A 42 -7.65 10.76 7.40
C CYS A 42 -7.84 9.75 8.54
N HIS A 43 -7.06 8.67 8.57
CA HIS A 43 -7.18 7.57 9.53
C HIS A 43 -6.25 7.76 10.74
N THR A 44 -6.46 8.86 11.46
CA THR A 44 -5.59 9.32 12.56
C THR A 44 -5.64 8.43 13.82
N PHE A 45 -6.63 7.53 13.95
CA PHE A 45 -6.86 6.70 15.14
C PHE A 45 -6.58 5.19 14.93
N GLU A 46 -5.97 4.79 13.81
CA GLU A 46 -5.84 3.37 13.47
C GLU A 46 -4.76 2.59 14.21
N LYS A 47 -3.85 3.25 14.94
CA LYS A 47 -2.78 2.53 15.68
C LYS A 47 -3.30 1.53 16.71
N ALA A 48 -4.56 1.64 17.15
CA ALA A 48 -5.13 0.80 18.20
C ALA A 48 -5.99 -0.38 17.72
N ARG A 49 -6.23 -0.57 16.41
CA ARG A 49 -7.28 -1.49 15.96
C ARG A 49 -6.69 -2.75 15.30
N HIS A 50 -6.59 -3.79 16.13
CA HIS A 50 -6.51 -5.22 15.78
C HIS A 50 -5.18 -5.79 15.24
N HIS A 51 -4.35 -5.04 14.50
CA HIS A 51 -3.03 -5.54 14.08
C HIS A 51 -2.00 -4.41 13.98
N PRO A 52 -0.74 -4.64 14.40
CA PRO A 52 0.34 -3.66 14.20
C PRO A 52 0.54 -3.29 12.73
N SER A 53 0.74 -2.01 12.48
CA SER A 53 1.19 -1.44 11.20
C SER A 53 2.44 -0.58 11.44
N HIS A 54 3.22 -0.38 10.39
CA HIS A 54 4.54 0.26 10.40
C HIS A 54 5.53 -0.49 11.30
N VAL A 55 5.53 -1.81 11.18
CA VAL A 55 6.45 -2.70 11.91
C VAL A 55 7.13 -3.66 10.94
N PRO A 56 8.37 -4.10 11.21
CA PRO A 56 9.05 -5.08 10.38
C PRO A 56 8.25 -6.38 10.23
N TYR A 57 8.30 -6.95 9.02
CA TYR A 57 7.72 -8.24 8.69
C TYR A 57 8.76 -9.18 8.03
N PRO A 58 8.89 -10.42 8.52
CA PRO A 58 8.34 -10.91 9.78
C PRO A 58 9.01 -10.23 11.00
N PRO A 59 8.42 -10.31 12.20
CA PRO A 59 9.07 -9.84 13.43
C PRO A 59 10.39 -10.57 13.67
N SER A 60 11.45 -9.83 14.01
CA SER A 60 12.77 -10.37 14.27
C SER A 60 12.75 -11.49 15.32
N GLY A 61 13.42 -12.60 15.02
CA GLY A 61 13.50 -13.76 15.92
C GLY A 61 12.24 -14.63 15.93
N SER A 62 11.27 -14.36 15.06
CA SER A 62 10.07 -15.17 14.88
C SER A 62 9.81 -15.57 13.43
N GLU A 63 10.78 -15.39 12.53
CA GLU A 63 10.67 -15.58 11.07
C GLU A 63 10.01 -16.92 10.70
N GLN A 64 10.35 -17.99 11.42
CA GLN A 64 9.84 -19.35 11.17
C GLN A 64 8.34 -19.53 11.47
N ARG A 65 7.74 -18.61 12.22
CA ARG A 65 6.30 -18.61 12.57
C ARG A 65 5.47 -17.78 11.57
N TYR A 66 6.09 -17.29 10.50
CA TYR A 66 5.46 -16.41 9.54
C TYR A 66 5.67 -16.85 8.10
N THR A 67 4.66 -16.62 7.28
CA THR A 67 4.71 -16.89 5.85
C THR A 67 5.69 -15.93 5.16
N PRO A 68 6.63 -16.44 4.33
CA PRO A 68 7.56 -15.60 3.58
C PRO A 68 6.85 -14.63 2.63
N VAL A 69 7.38 -13.41 2.47
CA VAL A 69 6.80 -12.35 1.62
C VAL A 69 6.42 -12.83 0.22
N ARG A 70 7.27 -13.64 -0.43
CA ARG A 70 6.98 -14.19 -1.77
C ARG A 70 5.68 -15.01 -1.82
N GLN A 71 5.34 -15.70 -0.74
CA GLN A 71 4.11 -16.51 -0.66
C GLN A 71 2.90 -15.66 -0.31
N LEU A 72 3.09 -14.55 0.42
CA LEU A 72 2.04 -13.55 0.66
C LEU A 72 1.66 -12.82 -0.63
N ALA A 73 2.66 -12.44 -1.44
CA ALA A 73 2.43 -11.79 -2.73
C ALA A 73 1.58 -12.65 -3.67
N ALA A 74 1.78 -13.98 -3.67
CA ALA A 74 0.96 -14.92 -4.42
C ALA A 74 -0.51 -14.96 -3.97
N ARG A 75 -0.82 -14.46 -2.76
CA ARG A 75 -2.17 -14.30 -2.21
C ARG A 75 -2.70 -12.86 -2.32
N GLY A 76 -2.02 -11.99 -3.07
CA GLY A 76 -2.39 -10.59 -3.22
C GLY A 76 -2.05 -9.70 -2.01
N ILE A 77 -1.28 -10.20 -1.05
CA ILE A 77 -0.84 -9.44 0.12
C ILE A 77 0.53 -8.82 -0.17
N ASP A 78 0.58 -7.49 -0.17
CA ASP A 78 1.79 -6.73 -0.47
C ASP A 78 2.49 -6.25 0.82
N VAL A 79 3.74 -6.68 1.02
CA VAL A 79 4.59 -6.27 2.14
C VAL A 79 5.64 -5.30 1.58
N GLN A 80 5.39 -4.01 1.80
CA GLN A 80 6.20 -2.94 1.22
C GLN A 80 7.43 -2.69 2.10
N ASN A 81 8.60 -2.66 1.49
CA ASN A 81 9.88 -2.37 2.16
C ASN A 81 10.18 -3.27 3.38
N GLY A 82 9.63 -4.49 3.41
CA GLY A 82 9.79 -5.41 4.54
C GLY A 82 9.01 -5.02 5.78
N GLU A 83 7.98 -4.18 5.64
CA GLU A 83 7.12 -3.74 6.74
C GLU A 83 5.65 -4.09 6.51
N LEU A 84 4.94 -4.39 7.58
CA LEU A 84 3.48 -4.39 7.57
C LEU A 84 2.99 -2.96 7.52
N THR A 85 2.17 -2.64 6.53
CA THR A 85 1.58 -1.31 6.36
C THR A 85 0.05 -1.41 6.30
N CYS A 86 -0.68 -0.28 6.21
CA CYS A 86 -2.12 -0.33 5.98
C CYS A 86 -2.43 -1.07 4.65
N LEU A 87 -1.60 -0.87 3.63
CA LEU A 87 -1.77 -1.47 2.30
C LEU A 87 -1.50 -2.99 2.27
N THR A 88 -0.86 -3.54 3.31
CA THR A 88 -0.69 -4.99 3.44
C THR A 88 -2.02 -5.70 3.71
N CYS A 89 -2.90 -5.06 4.47
CA CYS A 89 -4.24 -5.59 4.77
C CYS A 89 -5.34 -4.95 3.91
N HIS A 90 -5.07 -3.79 3.30
CA HIS A 90 -6.03 -3.04 2.47
C HIS A 90 -5.51 -2.88 1.03
N ASP A 91 -6.05 -3.67 0.12
CA ASP A 91 -5.90 -3.47 -1.33
C ASP A 91 -6.99 -2.51 -1.83
N LEU A 92 -6.62 -1.25 -2.05
CA LEU A 92 -7.55 -0.20 -2.53
C LEU A 92 -8.12 -0.48 -3.93
N ARG A 93 -7.60 -1.47 -4.66
CA ARG A 93 -8.20 -1.93 -5.93
C ARG A 93 -9.39 -2.85 -5.68
N ASN A 94 -9.45 -3.51 -4.52
CA ASN A 94 -10.60 -4.29 -4.10
C ASN A 94 -11.73 -3.34 -3.66
N ARG A 95 -12.90 -3.45 -4.29
CA ARG A 95 -14.08 -2.61 -4.01
C ARG A 95 -15.02 -3.19 -2.96
N GLU A 96 -14.74 -4.40 -2.49
CA GLU A 96 -15.50 -4.99 -1.38
C GLU A 96 -15.28 -4.20 -0.08
N PRO A 97 -16.24 -4.26 0.86
CA PRO A 97 -16.07 -3.64 2.18
C PRO A 97 -14.73 -4.03 2.81
N TRP A 98 -14.07 -3.05 3.43
CA TRP A 98 -12.76 -3.18 4.09
C TRP A 98 -11.57 -3.43 3.15
N HIS A 99 -11.76 -3.49 1.83
CA HIS A 99 -10.65 -3.55 0.86
C HIS A 99 -9.68 -4.71 1.08
N LEU A 100 -10.11 -5.85 1.63
CA LEU A 100 -9.18 -6.89 2.05
C LEU A 100 -8.66 -7.71 0.85
N PRO A 101 -7.35 -7.98 0.72
CA PRO A 101 -6.82 -8.84 -0.34
C PRO A 101 -7.25 -10.32 -0.15
N VAL A 102 -7.56 -10.70 1.10
CA VAL A 102 -8.08 -12.00 1.49
C VAL A 102 -9.24 -11.78 2.46
N GLY A 103 -10.33 -12.54 2.35
CA GLY A 103 -11.46 -12.42 3.27
C GLY A 103 -11.11 -12.71 4.74
N MET A 104 -12.04 -12.43 5.65
CA MET A 104 -11.91 -12.68 7.10
C MET A 104 -12.54 -13.99 7.59
N THR A 105 -13.15 -14.77 6.70
CA THR A 105 -13.80 -16.04 7.06
C THR A 105 -12.82 -16.96 7.78
N ARG A 106 -13.16 -17.39 9.00
CA ARG A 106 -12.28 -18.23 9.85
C ARG A 106 -10.86 -17.65 10.01
N SER A 107 -10.75 -16.32 10.07
CA SER A 107 -9.46 -15.63 10.23
C SER A 107 -8.48 -15.87 9.08
N SER A 108 -8.97 -16.12 7.86
CA SER A 108 -8.11 -16.45 6.70
C SER A 108 -7.06 -15.39 6.39
N LEU A 109 -7.36 -14.11 6.60
CA LEU A 109 -6.37 -13.03 6.43
C LEU A 109 -5.24 -13.14 7.46
N CYS A 110 -5.55 -13.37 8.75
CA CYS A 110 -4.54 -13.51 9.80
C CYS A 110 -3.66 -14.76 9.57
N LEU A 111 -4.30 -15.87 9.19
CA LEU A 111 -3.65 -17.14 8.87
C LEU A 111 -2.90 -17.10 7.53
N ALA A 112 -3.02 -16.02 6.75
CA ALA A 112 -2.15 -15.83 5.61
C ALA A 112 -0.70 -15.58 6.06
N CYS A 113 -0.53 -14.84 7.15
CA CYS A 113 0.77 -14.50 7.72
C CYS A 113 1.22 -15.47 8.80
N HIS A 114 0.34 -15.84 9.73
CA HIS A 114 0.72 -16.65 10.90
C HIS A 114 0.69 -18.15 10.61
N GLN A 115 1.83 -18.81 10.85
CA GLN A 115 1.97 -20.27 10.84
C GLN A 115 1.87 -20.75 12.30
N ILE A 116 0.63 -20.95 12.74
CA ILE A 116 0.27 -21.49 14.07
C ILE A 116 0.05 -22.99 14.01
#